data_AF-A0A6L3X5B4-F1
#
_entry.id   AF-A0A6L3X5B4-F1
#
_cell.length_a   1.000
_cell.length_b   1.000
_cell.length_c   1.000
_cell.angle_alpha   90.00
_cell.angle_beta   90.00
_cell.angle_gamma   90.00
#
_symmetry.space_group_name_H-M   'P 1'
#
loop_
_entity.id
_entity.type
_entity.pdbx_description
1 polymer ?
#
loop_
_entity_poly.entity_id
_entity_poly.type
_entity_poly.pdbx_seq_one_letter_code
_entity_poly.pdbx_strand_id
1 'polypeptide(L)'
;RPVKELTLDVAGLEQDSISAIKQLAAQPLEPAGQDEVAILRNTFIELARKITSQWDRLADSDRQRREFIANISHDLRTPLTSLLGYLETLSLKSATLSPQEHQQALATALRQGQKVRHLSQQLFELARLEHGGIKP
;
A
#
# COMPACT_ATOMS: atom_id res chain seq x y z
N ARG A 1 24.65 -27.77 23.44
CA ARG A 1 25.52 -28.21 22.30
C ARG A 1 25.12 -27.30 21.17
N PRO A 2 26.05 -26.52 20.61
CA PRO A 2 25.70 -25.34 19.79
C PRO A 2 24.87 -25.68 18.53
N VAL A 3 25.05 -26.87 17.96
CA VAL A 3 24.21 -27.38 16.85
C VAL A 3 22.74 -27.62 17.25
N LYS A 4 22.49 -28.06 18.49
CA LYS A 4 21.13 -28.31 19.00
C LYS A 4 20.38 -27.00 19.23
N GLU A 5 21.08 -25.95 19.65
CA GLU A 5 20.53 -24.61 19.81
C GLU A 5 20.16 -24.00 18.44
N LEU A 6 21.04 -24.10 17.44
CA LEU A 6 20.74 -23.69 16.06
C LEU A 6 19.51 -24.42 15.48
N THR A 7 19.36 -25.70 15.77
CA THR A 7 18.20 -26.48 15.29
C THR A 7 16.90 -26.04 15.95
N LEU A 8 16.94 -25.62 17.23
CA LEU A 8 15.77 -25.09 17.93
C LEU A 8 15.36 -23.71 17.37
N ASP A 9 16.34 -22.85 17.06
CA ASP A 9 16.09 -21.53 16.47
C ASP A 9 15.43 -21.64 15.08
N VAL A 10 15.78 -22.66 14.29
CA VAL A 10 15.20 -22.94 12.97
C VAL A 10 13.82 -23.60 13.08
N ALA A 11 13.59 -24.48 14.06
CA ALA A 11 12.31 -25.16 14.24
C ALA A 11 11.14 -24.22 14.58
N GLY A 12 11.42 -23.04 15.14
CA GLY A 12 10.41 -22.00 15.38
C GLY A 12 9.84 -21.34 14.11
N LEU A 13 10.43 -21.59 12.93
CA LEU A 13 10.02 -20.99 11.66
C LEU A 13 8.72 -21.60 11.07
N GLU A 14 8.21 -22.70 11.60
CA GLU A 14 7.08 -23.44 11.01
C GLU A 14 5.68 -22.87 11.34
N GLN A 15 5.54 -21.99 12.34
CA GLN A 15 4.24 -21.43 12.78
C GLN A 15 4.11 -19.91 12.61
N ASP A 16 5.16 -19.14 12.91
CA ASP A 16 5.20 -17.68 12.72
C ASP A 16 6.60 -17.26 12.25
N SER A 17 6.87 -17.54 10.97
CA SER A 17 8.21 -17.44 10.39
C SER A 17 8.79 -16.03 10.50
N ILE A 18 7.98 -14.97 10.41
CA ILE A 18 8.47 -13.59 10.49
C ILE A 18 8.82 -13.22 11.93
N SER A 19 7.98 -13.55 12.91
CA SER A 19 8.31 -13.29 14.32
C SER A 19 9.57 -14.05 14.75
N ALA A 20 9.74 -15.30 14.32
CA ALA A 20 10.94 -16.09 14.57
C ALA A 20 12.19 -15.47 13.92
N ILE A 21 12.10 -15.02 12.65
CA ILE A 21 13.21 -14.30 11.98
C ILE A 21 13.56 -13.00 12.71
N LYS A 22 12.57 -12.25 13.19
CA LYS A 22 12.79 -11.01 13.95
C LYS A 22 13.48 -11.29 15.29
N GLN A 23 13.08 -12.35 16.00
CA GLN A 23 13.74 -12.77 17.25
C GLN A 23 15.20 -13.15 17.01
N LEU A 24 15.47 -13.92 15.96
CA LEU A 24 16.83 -14.29 15.56
C LEU A 24 17.66 -13.06 15.17
N ALA A 25 17.10 -12.13 14.40
CA ALA A 25 17.77 -10.89 13.99
C ALA A 25 18.17 -10.01 15.20
N ALA A 26 17.41 -10.08 16.28
CA ALA A 26 17.65 -9.36 17.53
C ALA A 26 18.72 -10.00 18.42
N GLN A 27 19.16 -11.22 18.13
CA GLN A 27 20.23 -11.87 18.89
C GLN A 27 21.57 -11.12 18.70
N PRO A 28 22.41 -11.05 19.75
CA PRO A 28 23.76 -10.50 19.64
C PRO A 28 24.66 -11.43 18.83
N LEU A 29 25.68 -10.85 18.19
CA LEU A 29 26.71 -11.65 17.52
C LEU A 29 27.65 -12.25 18.57
N GLU A 30 28.01 -13.52 18.40
CA GLU A 30 28.98 -14.21 19.25
C GLU A 30 30.41 -13.85 18.79
N PRO A 31 31.40 -13.81 19.71
CA PRO A 31 32.80 -13.59 19.32
C PRO A 31 33.28 -14.75 18.43
N ALA A 32 33.64 -14.43 17.19
CA ALA A 32 33.75 -15.42 16.11
C ALA A 32 34.99 -16.35 16.15
N GLY A 33 35.97 -16.11 17.04
CA GLY A 33 37.12 -16.99 17.28
C GLY A 33 37.67 -17.76 16.07
N GLN A 34 37.99 -19.04 16.26
CA GLN A 34 38.14 -20.05 15.18
C GLN A 34 36.96 -21.04 15.19
N ASP A 35 35.84 -20.70 15.83
CA ASP A 35 34.70 -21.61 15.97
C ASP A 35 33.78 -21.47 14.75
N GLU A 36 33.78 -22.49 13.88
CA GLU A 36 32.98 -22.54 12.67
C GLU A 36 31.47 -22.44 12.97
N VAL A 37 31.03 -22.91 14.14
CA VAL A 37 29.62 -22.83 14.55
C VAL A 37 29.25 -21.41 14.94
N ALA A 38 30.15 -20.67 15.60
CA ALA A 38 29.96 -19.24 15.90
C ALA A 38 29.89 -18.40 14.62
N ILE A 39 30.75 -18.68 13.64
CA ILE A 39 30.74 -18.01 12.32
C ILE A 39 29.41 -18.28 11.60
N LEU A 40 28.94 -19.53 11.57
CA LEU A 40 27.68 -19.90 10.93
C LEU A 40 26.48 -19.21 11.62
N ARG A 41 26.44 -19.20 12.96
CA ARG A 41 25.38 -18.54 13.73
C ARG A 41 25.32 -17.04 13.44
N ASN A 42 26.47 -16.36 13.47
CA ASN A 42 26.56 -14.94 13.14
C ASN A 42 26.08 -14.65 11.71
N THR A 43 26.44 -15.51 10.75
CA THR A 43 25.97 -15.38 9.35
C THR A 43 24.44 -15.51 9.27
N PHE A 44 23.85 -16.43 10.04
CA PHE A 44 22.40 -16.62 10.08
C PHE A 44 21.67 -15.41 10.71
N ILE A 45 22.23 -14.82 11.76
CA ILE A 45 21.73 -13.58 12.38
C ILE A 45 21.76 -12.43 11.37
N GLU A 46 22.85 -12.26 10.62
CA GLU A 46 22.95 -11.21 9.58
C GLU A 46 21.94 -11.41 8.44
N LEU A 47 21.72 -12.65 7.99
CA LEU A 47 20.68 -12.95 7.02
C LEU A 47 19.28 -12.63 7.57
N ALA A 48 19.01 -12.99 8.83
CA ALA A 48 17.75 -12.68 9.50
C ALA A 48 17.50 -11.16 9.61
N ARG A 49 18.55 -10.38 9.92
CA ARG A 49 18.50 -8.89 9.91
C ARG A 49 18.16 -8.35 8.53
N LYS A 50 18.82 -8.87 7.49
CA LYS A 50 18.56 -8.46 6.10
C LYS A 50 17.12 -8.76 5.70
N ILE A 51 16.63 -9.98 5.95
CA ILE A 51 15.24 -10.39 5.66
C ILE A 51 14.26 -9.50 6.42
N THR A 52 14.49 -9.25 7.71
CA THR A 52 13.65 -8.35 8.53
C THR A 52 13.57 -6.95 7.91
N SER A 53 14.70 -6.37 7.51
CA SER A 53 14.73 -5.03 6.90
C SER A 53 13.97 -4.98 5.56
N GLN A 54 14.06 -6.05 4.75
CA GLN A 54 13.35 -6.15 3.48
C GLN A 54 11.85 -6.33 3.69
N TRP A 55 11.48 -7.14 4.68
CA TRP A 55 10.10 -7.34 5.08
C TRP A 55 9.46 -6.05 5.57
N ASP A 56 10.13 -5.30 6.45
CA ASP A 56 9.61 -4.03 6.96
C ASP A 56 9.43 -2.99 5.84
N ARG A 57 10.35 -2.94 4.87
CA ARG A 57 10.20 -2.10 3.67
C ARG A 57 9.01 -2.52 2.80
N LEU A 58 8.82 -3.82 2.60
CA LEU A 58 7.69 -4.34 1.83
C LEU A 58 6.36 -4.03 2.53
N ALA A 59 6.29 -4.25 3.85
CA ALA A 59 5.11 -3.96 4.66
C ALA A 59 4.78 -2.46 4.66
N ASP A 60 5.80 -1.58 4.74
CA ASP A 60 5.59 -0.14 4.65
C ASP A 60 5.10 0.29 3.26
N SER A 61 5.70 -0.23 2.19
CA SER A 61 5.25 0.02 0.81
C SER A 61 3.81 -0.44 0.59
N ASP A 62 3.46 -1.62 1.07
CA ASP A 62 2.09 -2.15 0.97
C ASP A 62 1.10 -1.30 1.79
N ARG A 63 1.47 -0.85 2.99
CA ARG A 63 0.67 0.08 3.79
C ARG A 63 0.44 1.39 3.05
N GLN A 64 1.49 2.01 2.51
CA GLN A 64 1.39 3.26 1.74
C GLN A 64 0.48 3.09 0.52
N ARG A 65 0.59 1.96 -0.19
CA ARG A 65 -0.28 1.63 -1.31
C ARG A 65 -1.76 1.55 -0.90
N ARG A 66 -2.07 0.88 0.22
CA ARG A 66 -3.45 0.79 0.72
C ARG A 66 -4.01 2.15 1.12
N GLU A 67 -3.23 2.95 1.84
CA GLU A 67 -3.61 4.32 2.24
C GLU A 67 -3.88 5.20 1.01
N PHE A 68 -3.01 5.13 0.02
CA PHE A 68 -3.18 5.85 -1.25
C PHE A 68 -4.48 5.47 -1.97
N ILE A 69 -4.77 4.16 -2.11
CA ILE A 69 -6.01 3.68 -2.72
C ILE A 69 -7.24 4.16 -1.94
N ALA A 70 -7.19 4.12 -0.60
CA ALA A 70 -8.28 4.59 0.25
C ALA A 70 -8.55 6.09 0.05
N ASN A 71 -7.49 6.91 0.01
CA ASN A 71 -7.58 8.35 -0.19
C ASN A 71 -8.21 8.69 -1.55
N ILE A 72 -7.76 8.05 -2.63
CA ILE A 72 -8.37 8.26 -3.96
C ILE A 72 -9.83 7.83 -3.99
N SER A 73 -10.15 6.69 -3.38
CA SER A 73 -11.52 6.19 -3.33
C SER A 73 -12.45 7.19 -2.63
N HIS A 74 -11.96 7.84 -1.56
CA HIS A 74 -12.67 8.92 -0.89
C HIS A 74 -12.83 10.14 -1.79
N ASP A 75 -11.74 10.60 -2.41
CA ASP A 75 -11.73 11.81 -3.24
C ASP A 75 -12.54 11.68 -4.52
N LEU A 76 -12.70 10.47 -5.05
CA LEU A 76 -13.61 10.15 -6.15
C LEU A 76 -15.07 10.08 -5.71
N ARG A 77 -15.35 9.57 -4.50
CA ARG A 77 -16.71 9.42 -3.98
C ARG A 77 -17.43 10.76 -3.90
N THR A 78 -16.80 11.80 -3.36
CA THR A 78 -17.42 13.12 -3.20
C THR A 78 -17.95 13.74 -4.51
N PRO A 79 -17.15 13.89 -5.57
CA PRO A 79 -17.64 14.43 -6.84
C PRO A 79 -18.59 13.46 -7.55
N LEU A 80 -18.43 12.14 -7.42
CA LEU A 80 -19.39 11.17 -7.99
C LEU A 80 -20.77 11.27 -7.34
N THR A 81 -20.84 11.30 -6.01
CA THR A 81 -22.10 11.48 -5.28
C THR A 81 -22.77 12.79 -5.66
N SER A 82 -22.00 13.87 -5.76
CA SER A 82 -22.51 15.18 -6.18
C SER A 82 -23.03 15.14 -7.63
N LEU A 83 -22.25 14.57 -8.55
CA LEU A 83 -22.62 14.41 -9.95
C LEU A 83 -23.95 13.66 -10.09
N LEU A 84 -24.05 12.48 -9.46
CA LEU A 84 -25.27 11.66 -9.49
C LEU A 84 -26.46 12.40 -8.90
N GLY A 85 -26.30 13.08 -7.76
CA GLY A 85 -27.41 13.84 -7.14
C GLY A 85 -27.94 14.97 -8.01
N TYR A 86 -27.07 15.68 -8.73
CA TYR A 86 -27.53 16.70 -9.70
C TYR A 86 -28.19 16.09 -10.93
N LEU A 87 -27.67 14.98 -11.45
CA LEU A 87 -28.30 14.28 -12.57
C LEU A 87 -29.67 13.68 -12.19
N GLU A 88 -29.81 13.12 -10.99
CA GLU A 88 -31.09 12.67 -10.44
C GLU A 88 -32.06 13.83 -10.29
N THR A 89 -31.61 14.98 -9.77
CA THR A 89 -32.44 16.18 -9.66
C THR A 89 -32.93 16.64 -11.02
N LEU A 90 -32.04 16.70 -12.02
CA LEU A 90 -32.40 17.05 -13.40
C LEU A 90 -33.39 16.05 -14.00
N SER A 91 -33.19 14.76 -13.76
CA SER A 91 -34.06 13.70 -14.29
C SER A 91 -35.45 13.73 -13.65
N LEU A 92 -35.54 13.88 -12.33
CA LEU A 92 -36.79 13.76 -11.57
C LEU A 92 -37.59 15.07 -11.53
N LYS A 93 -36.92 16.23 -11.61
CA LYS A 93 -37.54 17.56 -11.48
C LYS A 93 -37.48 18.38 -12.78
N SER A 94 -37.15 17.78 -13.92
CA SER A 94 -37.02 18.49 -15.20
C SER A 94 -38.22 19.40 -15.53
N ALA A 95 -39.44 18.94 -15.24
CA ALA A 95 -40.68 19.68 -15.52
C ALA A 95 -40.97 20.83 -14.55
N THR A 96 -40.33 20.85 -13.38
CA THR A 96 -40.57 21.84 -12.32
C THR A 96 -39.42 22.81 -12.10
N LEU A 97 -38.23 22.51 -12.63
CA LEU A 97 -37.08 23.40 -12.59
C LEU A 97 -37.28 24.58 -13.55
N SER A 98 -36.96 25.77 -13.08
CA SER A 98 -36.79 26.92 -13.96
C SER A 98 -35.60 26.71 -14.92
N PRO A 99 -35.56 27.41 -16.07
CA PRO A 99 -34.41 27.34 -16.98
C PRO A 99 -33.07 27.64 -16.31
N GLN A 100 -33.06 28.57 -15.35
CA GLN A 100 -31.86 28.94 -14.60
C GLN A 100 -31.41 27.81 -13.65
N GLU A 101 -32.32 27.20 -12.90
CA GLU A 101 -31.98 26.07 -12.01
C GLU A 101 -31.50 24.86 -12.80
N HIS A 102 -32.12 24.57 -13.94
CA HIS A 102 -31.70 23.51 -14.84
C HIS A 102 -30.26 23.75 -15.33
N GLN A 103 -29.95 24.97 -15.79
CA GLN A 103 -28.60 25.33 -16.23
C GLN A 103 -27.57 25.25 -15.09
N GLN A 104 -27.93 25.69 -13.88
CA GLN A 104 -27.08 25.63 -12.70
C GLN A 104 -26.75 24.18 -12.29
N ALA A 105 -27.76 23.31 -12.27
CA ALA A 105 -27.60 21.90 -11.93
C ALA A 105 -26.75 21.17 -12.98
N LEU A 106 -27.01 21.40 -14.27
CA LEU A 106 -26.22 20.82 -15.37
C LEU A 106 -24.76 21.29 -15.34
N ALA A 107 -24.53 22.59 -15.14
CA ALA A 107 -23.19 23.14 -15.00
C ALA A 107 -22.44 22.52 -13.81
N THR A 108 -23.14 22.27 -12.70
CA THR A 108 -22.54 21.65 -11.53
C THR A 108 -22.21 20.18 -11.76
N ALA A 109 -23.12 19.41 -12.36
CA ALA A 109 -22.87 18.04 -12.79
C ALA A 109 -21.62 17.97 -13.69
N LEU A 110 -21.54 18.81 -14.73
CA LEU A 110 -20.39 18.86 -15.63
C LEU A 110 -19.07 19.13 -14.89
N ARG A 111 -19.04 20.10 -13.96
CA ARG A 111 -17.85 20.38 -13.15
C ARG A 111 -17.42 19.17 -12.31
N GLN A 112 -18.37 18.45 -11.71
CA GLN A 112 -18.05 17.26 -10.93
C GLN A 112 -17.54 16.11 -11.81
N GLY A 113 -18.13 15.90 -12.98
CA GLY A 113 -17.63 14.93 -13.97
C GLY A 113 -16.21 15.26 -14.44
N GLN A 114 -15.90 16.54 -14.67
CA GLN A 114 -14.53 16.99 -14.98
C GLN A 114 -13.55 16.72 -13.83
N LYS A 115 -13.98 16.90 -12.58
CA LYS A 115 -13.16 16.59 -11.39
C LYS A 115 -12.86 15.10 -11.29
N VAL A 116 -13.85 14.23 -11.49
CA VAL A 116 -13.67 12.78 -11.55
C VAL A 116 -12.67 12.40 -12.65
N ARG A 117 -12.82 12.98 -13.85
CA ARG A 117 -11.90 12.74 -14.97
C ARG A 117 -10.46 13.13 -14.61
N HIS A 118 -10.28 14.29 -13.96
CA HIS A 118 -8.95 14.75 -13.54
C HIS A 118 -8.30 13.80 -12.52
N LEU A 119 -9.04 13.40 -11.49
CA LEU A 119 -8.57 12.45 -10.48
C LEU A 119 -8.20 11.09 -11.10
N SER A 120 -9.01 10.60 -12.04
CA SER A 120 -8.71 9.37 -12.77
C SER A 120 -7.42 9.49 -13.61
N GLN A 121 -7.21 10.63 -14.28
CA GLN A 121 -5.99 10.89 -15.05
C GLN A 121 -4.75 10.91 -14.14
N GLN A 122 -4.83 11.55 -12.98
CA GLN A 122 -3.74 11.56 -11.99
C GLN A 122 -3.40 10.14 -11.50
N LEU A 123 -4.41 9.29 -11.29
CA LEU A 123 -4.19 7.89 -10.92
C LEU A 123 -3.48 7.11 -12.05
N PHE A 124 -3.90 7.28 -13.30
CA PHE A 124 -3.23 6.64 -14.44
C PHE A 124 -1.78 7.10 -14.59
N GLU A 125 -1.52 8.40 -14.41
CA GLU A 125 -0.16 8.96 -14.46
C GLU A 125 0.73 8.38 -13.37
N LEU A 126 0.24 8.29 -12.13
CA LEU A 126 1.01 7.70 -11.04
C LEU A 126 1.25 6.20 -11.28
N ALA A 127 0.23 5.45 -11.68
CA ALA A 127 0.39 4.03 -11.99
C ALA A 127 1.45 3.82 -13.09
N ARG A 128 1.51 4.72 -14.09
CA ARG A 128 2.54 4.69 -15.13
C ARG A 128 3.94 5.00 -14.58
N LEU A 129 4.07 5.91 -13.61
CA LEU A 129 5.36 6.20 -12.96
C LEU A 129 5.86 5.00 -12.13
N GLU A 130 4.97 4.31 -11.42
CA GLU A 130 5.32 3.13 -10.61
C GLU A 130 5.75 1.93 -11.46
N HIS A 131 5.17 1.76 -12.65
CA HIS A 131 5.46 0.62 -13.54
C HIS A 131 6.45 0.97 -14.68
N GLY A 132 6.80 2.26 -14.85
CA GLY A 132 7.34 2.81 -16.10
C GLY A 132 8.68 3.55 -15.99
N GLY A 133 9.63 2.99 -15.23
CA GLY A 133 11.05 3.20 -15.53
C GLY A 133 11.49 2.66 -16.91
N ILE A 134 10.57 2.05 -17.68
CA ILE A 134 10.83 1.58 -19.03
C ILE A 134 10.37 2.66 -20.01
N LYS A 135 11.36 3.31 -20.62
CA LYS A 135 11.25 4.35 -21.65
C LYS A 135 10.49 3.85 -22.90
N PRO A 136 9.89 4.78 -23.69
CA PRO A 136 9.32 4.45 -25.00
C PRO A 136 10.33 3.80 -25.95
#